data_AF-A0A382E115-F1
#
_entry.id   AF-A0A382E115-F1
#
_cell.length_a   1.000
_cell.length_b   1.000
_cell.length_c   1.000
_cell.angle_alpha   90.00
_cell.angle_beta   90.00
_cell.angle_gamma   90.00
#
_symmetry.space_group_name_H-M   'P 1'
#
loop_
_entity.id
_entity.type
_entity.pdbx_description
1 polymer ?
#
loop_
_entity_poly.entity_id
_entity_poly.type
_entity_poly.pdbx_seq_one_letter_code
_entity_poly.pdbx_strand_id
1 'polypeptide(L)'
;MVNTENKRNWLRVLIDSLELPSTAEFCRKAGLNRGLVDKLVAGAHRPRMDTLEKIKKAYPQTNMNWLVSGSGDVLEEPLDYHEDFLLIMYRKHFKEKQESRYTRALATAVEWLIREEEEFEELERNAKAAGLEDDPFLNELKSTLLLMHKTRRLISEVIRETKDKPRGLLDMQKTEESWENRLKMLNERIQTIVYLLKKE
;
A
#
# COMPACT_ATOMS: atom_id res chain seq x y z
N MET A 1 -16.75 16.36 23.31
CA MET A 1 -16.14 17.33 24.24
C MET A 1 -14.71 17.56 23.78
N VAL A 2 -14.39 18.78 23.36
CA VAL A 2 -13.03 19.17 22.94
C VAL A 2 -12.19 19.26 24.21
N ASN A 3 -11.17 18.41 24.34
CA ASN A 3 -10.27 18.42 25.49
C ASN A 3 -9.37 19.66 25.41
N THR A 4 -9.79 20.74 26.06
CA THR A 4 -9.14 22.06 26.11
C THR A 4 -7.94 22.13 27.05
N GLU A 5 -7.35 20.98 27.41
CA GLU A 5 -6.29 20.88 28.41
C GLU A 5 -4.97 20.37 27.82
N ASN A 6 -4.56 20.93 26.69
CA ASN A 6 -3.17 20.89 26.27
C ASN A 6 -2.72 22.25 25.69
N LYS A 7 -2.66 23.27 26.55
CA LYS A 7 -1.83 24.48 26.32
C LYS A 7 -0.33 24.14 26.35
N ARG A 8 0.08 22.91 26.01
CA ARG A 8 1.46 22.63 25.65
C ARG A 8 1.67 23.24 24.28
N ASN A 9 2.56 24.22 24.22
CA ASN A 9 3.10 24.74 22.97
C ASN A 9 3.32 23.57 21.98
N TRP A 10 2.65 23.62 20.82
CA TRP A 10 2.70 22.57 19.79
C TRP A 10 4.14 22.15 19.48
N LEU A 11 5.10 23.07 19.53
CA LEU A 11 6.49 22.74 19.26
C LEU A 11 7.11 21.84 20.33
N ARG A 12 6.73 21.99 21.60
CA ARG A 12 7.14 21.05 22.66
C ARG A 12 6.54 19.68 22.43
N VAL A 13 5.25 19.61 22.09
CA VAL A 13 4.59 18.35 21.75
C VAL A 13 5.33 17.65 20.61
N LEU A 14 5.71 18.39 19.57
CA LEU A 14 6.48 17.84 18.46
C LEU A 14 7.87 17.33 18.88
N ILE A 15 8.63 18.13 19.65
CA ILE A 15 9.97 17.76 20.11
C ILE A 15 9.91 16.50 20.97
N ASP A 16 8.93 16.42 21.87
CA ASP A 16 8.70 15.28 22.74
C ASP A 16 8.33 14.03 21.91
N SER A 17 7.42 14.17 20.94
CA SER A 17 7.03 13.07 20.04
C SER A 17 8.17 12.59 19.14
N LEU A 18 9.10 13.47 18.76
CA LEU A 18 10.30 13.11 18.01
C LEU A 18 11.41 12.52 18.89
N GLU A 19 11.18 12.39 20.20
CA GLU A 19 12.13 11.87 21.19
C GLU A 19 13.48 12.61 21.17
N LEU A 20 13.45 13.91 20.86
CA LEU A 20 14.67 14.72 20.78
C LEU A 20 15.10 15.18 22.17
N PRO A 21 16.42 15.19 22.47
CA PRO A 21 16.90 15.52 23.81
C PRO A 21 16.81 17.02 24.13
N SER A 22 16.66 17.89 23.11
CA SER A 22 16.50 19.32 23.34
C SER A 22 15.88 20.10 22.18
N THR A 23 15.30 21.26 22.50
CA THR A 23 14.88 22.26 21.50
C THR A 23 16.05 22.79 20.67
N ALA A 24 17.26 22.84 21.21
CA ALA A 24 18.44 23.32 20.48
C ALA A 24 18.81 22.36 19.34
N GLU A 25 18.75 21.05 19.60
CA GLU A 25 18.94 20.03 18.56
C GLU A 25 17.85 20.12 17.50
N PHE A 26 16.59 20.32 17.93
CA PHE A 26 15.49 20.55 17.01
C PHE A 26 15.79 21.70 16.02
N CYS A 27 16.18 22.86 16.56
CA CYS A 27 16.52 24.06 15.79
C CYS A 27 17.67 23.82 14.81
N ARG A 28 18.73 23.14 15.28
CA ARG A 28 19.94 22.86 14.50
C ARG A 28 19.61 22.03 13.26
N LYS A 29 18.89 20.92 13.43
CA LYS A 29 18.56 20.02 12.32
C LYS A 29 17.53 20.63 11.38
N ALA A 30 16.57 21.41 11.89
CA ALA A 30 15.60 22.14 11.06
C ALA A 30 16.15 23.41 10.38
N GLY A 31 17.35 23.86 10.73
CA GLY A 31 17.90 25.13 10.24
C GLY A 31 17.05 26.34 10.66
N LEU A 32 16.48 26.30 11.87
CA LEU A 32 15.64 27.36 12.42
C LEU A 32 16.44 28.23 13.40
N ASN A 33 16.18 29.54 13.38
CA ASN A 33 16.77 30.46 14.35
C ASN A 33 16.15 30.23 15.74
N ARG A 34 17.00 30.09 16.77
CA ARG A 34 16.57 29.89 18.15
C ARG A 34 15.61 30.98 18.65
N GLY A 35 15.85 32.24 18.30
CA GLY A 35 14.96 33.35 18.67
C GLY A 35 13.60 33.33 17.96
N LEU A 36 13.50 32.68 16.80
CA LEU A 36 12.20 32.39 16.16
C LEU A 36 11.48 31.29 16.93
N VAL A 37 12.19 30.23 17.30
CA VAL A 37 11.65 29.12 18.07
C VAL A 37 11.15 29.56 19.45
N ASP A 38 11.89 30.41 20.16
CA ASP A 38 11.46 30.94 21.46
C ASP A 38 10.14 31.72 21.37
N LYS A 39 9.93 32.47 20.27
CA LYS A 39 8.66 33.17 19.99
C LYS A 39 7.52 32.23 19.64
N LEU A 40 7.79 31.15 18.89
CA LEU A 40 6.81 30.10 18.61
C LEU A 40 6.42 29.37 19.90
N VAL A 41 7.39 29.15 20.79
CA VAL A 41 7.17 28.51 22.09
C VAL A 41 6.33 29.35 23.02
N ALA A 42 6.52 30.67 22.99
CA ALA A 42 5.73 31.63 23.75
C ALA A 42 4.29 31.78 23.21
N GLY A 43 3.90 31.04 22.17
CA GLY A 43 2.54 31.07 21.60
C GLY A 43 2.23 32.36 20.84
N ALA A 44 3.25 33.15 20.47
CA ALA A 44 3.05 34.47 19.90
C ALA A 44 2.41 34.42 18.51
N HIS A 45 2.74 33.44 17.67
CA HIS A 45 2.21 33.29 16.31
C HIS A 45 2.26 31.83 15.80
N ARG A 46 1.37 31.48 14.85
CA ARG A 46 1.52 30.24 14.06
C ARG A 46 2.77 30.34 13.17
N PRO A 47 3.52 29.24 12.97
CA PRO A 47 4.67 29.23 12.07
C PRO A 47 4.26 29.59 10.64
N ARG A 48 5.15 30.30 9.94
CA ARG A 48 4.97 30.62 8.50
C ARG A 48 5.24 29.37 7.65
N MET A 49 4.77 29.38 6.40
CA MET A 49 4.92 28.25 5.48
C MET A 49 6.38 27.81 5.30
N ASP A 50 7.30 28.77 5.16
CA ASP A 50 8.75 28.50 5.04
C ASP A 50 9.32 27.75 6.27
N THR A 51 8.80 28.05 7.47
CA THR A 51 9.17 27.40 8.72
C THR A 51 8.61 25.98 8.76
N LEU A 52 7.37 25.80 8.32
CA LEU A 52 6.73 24.48 8.22
C LEU A 52 7.46 23.56 7.23
N GLU A 53 7.84 24.07 6.05
CA GLU A 53 8.60 23.32 5.04
C GLU A 53 9.96 22.88 5.58
N LYS A 54 10.68 23.76 6.28
CA LYS A 54 11.95 23.42 6.93
C LYS A 54 11.80 22.32 7.97
N ILE A 55 10.75 22.39 8.79
CA ILE A 55 10.44 21.35 9.79
C ILE A 55 10.15 20.02 9.09
N LYS A 56 9.24 20.00 8.10
CA LYS A 56 8.88 18.78 7.37
C LYS A 56 10.07 18.17 6.62
N LYS A 57 10.94 19.00 6.04
CA LYS A 57 12.16 18.54 5.37
C LYS A 57 13.16 17.90 6.34
N ALA A 58 13.31 18.47 7.54
CA ALA A 58 14.23 17.96 8.56
C ALA A 58 13.67 16.76 9.34
N TYR A 59 12.35 16.65 9.42
CA TYR A 59 11.61 15.60 10.11
C TYR A 59 10.46 15.11 9.23
N PRO A 60 10.76 14.26 8.22
CA PRO A 60 9.77 13.76 7.27
C PRO A 60 8.58 13.06 7.95
N GLN A 61 8.80 12.45 9.12
CA GLN A 61 7.75 11.83 9.92
C GLN A 61 6.79 12.83 10.59
N THR A 62 7.02 14.14 10.50
CA THR A 62 6.12 15.12 11.12
C THR A 62 4.88 15.28 10.26
N ASN A 63 3.68 15.11 10.85
CA ASN A 63 2.44 15.27 10.11
C ASN A 63 2.16 16.75 9.79
N MET A 64 2.08 17.08 8.50
CA MET A 64 1.85 18.46 8.04
C MET A 64 0.44 18.95 8.41
N ASN A 65 -0.56 18.09 8.37
CA ASN A 65 -1.92 18.45 8.76
C ASN A 65 -1.98 18.83 10.24
N TRP A 66 -1.28 18.08 11.10
CA TRP A 66 -1.18 18.42 12.51
C TRP A 66 -0.40 19.73 12.74
N LEU A 67 0.72 19.94 12.04
CA LEU A 67 1.48 21.20 12.13
C LEU A 67 0.65 22.44 11.80
N VAL A 68 -0.24 22.36 10.80
CA VAL A 68 -1.03 23.50 10.32
C VAL A 68 -2.30 23.69 11.16
N SER A 69 -2.99 22.60 11.50
CA SER A 69 -4.32 22.63 12.10
C SER A 69 -4.35 22.34 13.59
N GLY A 70 -3.33 21.67 14.14
CA GLY A 70 -3.33 21.09 15.48
C GLY A 70 -4.16 19.80 15.61
N SER A 71 -4.69 19.28 14.50
CA SER A 71 -5.58 18.10 14.47
C SER A 71 -4.89 16.90 13.84
N GLY A 72 -5.22 15.70 14.31
CA GLY A 72 -4.61 14.44 13.89
C GLY A 72 -3.41 14.05 14.74
N ASP A 73 -2.68 13.02 14.32
CA ASP A 73 -1.48 12.55 15.00
C ASP A 73 -0.30 13.47 14.71
N VAL A 74 0.59 13.63 15.71
CA VAL A 74 1.77 14.50 15.63
C VAL A 74 2.74 14.02 14.56
N LEU A 75 2.92 12.71 14.50
CA LEU A 75 3.78 12.03 13.56
C LEU A 75 2.95 11.16 12.60
N GLU A 76 3.47 10.98 11.40
CA GLU A 76 2.98 10.05 10.39
C GLU A 76 4.18 9.26 9.85
N GLU A 77 3.93 8.05 9.38
CA GLU A 77 4.97 7.30 8.68
C GLU A 77 5.25 8.01 7.35
N PRO A 78 6.49 8.49 7.12
CA PRO A 78 6.82 9.13 5.85
C PRO A 78 6.83 8.07 4.76
N LEU A 79 6.20 8.39 3.63
CA LEU A 79 6.28 7.54 2.45
C LEU A 79 7.74 7.38 2.02
N ASP A 80 8.16 6.16 1.75
CA ASP A 80 9.41 5.91 1.07
C ASP A 80 9.33 6.26 -0.42
N TYR A 81 10.46 6.16 -1.14
CA TYR A 81 10.52 6.47 -2.57
C TYR A 81 9.55 5.64 -3.41
N HIS A 82 9.42 4.35 -3.10
CA HIS A 82 8.57 3.42 -3.85
C HIS A 82 7.09 3.68 -3.53
N GLU A 83 6.75 3.93 -2.28
CA GLU A 83 5.40 4.29 -1.87
C GLU A 83 4.94 5.60 -2.52
N ASP A 84 5.78 6.63 -2.51
CA ASP A 84 5.50 7.91 -3.16
C ASP A 84 5.34 7.72 -4.67
N PHE A 85 6.22 6.96 -5.31
CA PHE A 85 6.13 6.65 -6.73
C PHE A 85 4.82 5.91 -7.07
N LEU A 86 4.46 4.85 -6.32
CA LEU A 86 3.22 4.10 -6.53
C LEU A 86 1.99 4.99 -6.36
N LEU A 87 2.00 5.86 -5.36
CA LEU A 87 0.92 6.81 -5.12
C LEU A 87 0.78 7.84 -6.24
N ILE A 88 1.90 8.36 -6.76
CA ILE A 88 1.94 9.26 -7.92
C ILE A 88 1.36 8.55 -9.15
N MET A 89 1.80 7.33 -9.42
CA MET A 89 1.32 6.54 -10.57
C MET A 89 -0.17 6.22 -10.45
N TYR A 90 -0.63 5.84 -9.26
CA TYR A 90 -2.04 5.63 -8.96
C TYR A 90 -2.86 6.89 -9.24
N ARG A 91 -2.44 8.04 -8.70
CA ARG A 91 -3.15 9.32 -8.87
C ARG A 91 -3.22 9.73 -10.33
N LYS A 92 -2.09 9.64 -11.05
CA LYS A 92 -1.95 10.05 -12.45
C LYS A 92 -2.73 9.18 -13.42
N HIS A 93 -2.80 7.86 -13.19
CA HIS A 93 -3.33 6.92 -14.20
C HIS A 93 -4.67 6.29 -13.82
N PHE A 94 -5.01 6.24 -12.53
CA PHE A 94 -6.16 5.48 -12.01
C PHE A 94 -7.16 6.35 -11.25
N LYS A 95 -6.72 7.20 -10.31
CA LYS A 95 -7.62 7.96 -9.40
C LYS A 95 -8.59 8.89 -10.14
N GLU A 96 -8.12 9.61 -11.15
CA GLU A 96 -8.95 10.57 -11.90
C GLU A 96 -10.07 9.89 -12.70
N LYS A 97 -9.99 8.58 -12.94
CA LYS A 97 -10.95 7.84 -13.75
C LYS A 97 -12.18 7.35 -12.96
N GLN A 98 -12.40 7.85 -11.74
CA GLN A 98 -13.36 7.31 -10.75
C GLN A 98 -13.18 5.79 -10.55
N GLU A 99 -14.04 5.07 -9.83
CA GLU A 99 -13.96 3.60 -9.71
C GLU A 99 -14.20 2.90 -11.05
N SER A 100 -13.21 3.01 -11.93
CA SER A 100 -13.16 2.37 -13.22
C SER A 100 -12.71 0.92 -13.05
N ARG A 101 -13.07 0.08 -14.04
CA ARG A 101 -12.51 -1.27 -14.22
C ARG A 101 -10.99 -1.33 -14.04
N TYR A 102 -10.27 -0.26 -14.38
CA TYR A 102 -8.81 -0.23 -14.26
C TYR A 102 -8.31 -0.17 -12.82
N THR A 103 -9.03 0.53 -11.94
CA THR A 103 -8.71 0.60 -10.50
C THR A 103 -8.90 -0.78 -9.86
N ARG A 104 -9.97 -1.48 -10.22
CA ARG A 104 -10.24 -2.85 -9.76
C ARG A 104 -9.21 -3.84 -10.29
N ALA A 105 -8.94 -3.81 -11.59
CA ALA A 105 -7.92 -4.65 -12.21
C ALA A 105 -6.53 -4.43 -11.57
N LEU A 106 -6.17 -3.18 -11.25
CA LEU A 106 -4.93 -2.88 -10.54
C LEU A 106 -4.92 -3.48 -9.14
N ALA A 107 -5.99 -3.27 -8.36
CA ALA A 107 -6.09 -3.80 -7.00
C ALA A 107 -5.93 -5.33 -6.98
N THR A 108 -6.62 -6.03 -7.88
CA THR A 108 -6.52 -7.48 -7.99
C THR A 108 -5.15 -7.93 -8.50
N ALA A 109 -4.50 -7.18 -9.39
CA ALA A 109 -3.15 -7.50 -9.83
C ALA A 109 -2.13 -7.38 -8.68
N VAL A 110 -2.22 -6.33 -7.86
CA VAL A 110 -1.34 -6.14 -6.70
C VAL A 110 -1.58 -7.21 -5.64
N GLU A 111 -2.84 -7.58 -5.39
CA GLU A 111 -3.23 -8.63 -4.44
C GLU A 111 -2.55 -9.98 -4.75
N TRP A 112 -2.43 -10.34 -6.02
CA TRP A 112 -1.85 -11.62 -6.42
C TRP A 112 -0.36 -11.56 -6.80
N LEU A 113 0.21 -10.37 -7.01
CA LEU A 113 1.54 -10.20 -7.61
C LEU A 113 2.62 -11.04 -6.93
N ILE A 114 2.76 -10.91 -5.60
CA ILE A 114 3.81 -11.61 -4.85
C ILE A 114 3.65 -13.13 -4.98
N ARG A 115 2.43 -13.63 -4.79
CA ARG A 115 2.14 -15.05 -4.89
C ARG A 115 2.40 -15.60 -6.30
N GLU A 116 2.14 -14.81 -7.33
CA GLU A 116 2.36 -15.22 -8.73
C GLU A 116 3.84 -15.35 -9.05
N GLU A 117 4.67 -14.44 -8.54
CA GLU A 117 6.13 -14.54 -8.64
C GLU A 117 6.63 -15.78 -7.87
N GLU A 118 6.16 -16.00 -6.63
CA GLU A 118 6.50 -17.19 -5.85
C GLU A 118 6.12 -18.50 -6.56
N GLU A 119 4.94 -18.54 -7.19
CA GLU A 119 4.46 -19.71 -7.95
C GLU A 119 5.34 -19.96 -9.20
N PHE A 120 5.83 -18.90 -9.87
CA PHE A 120 6.79 -19.05 -10.97
C PHE A 120 8.14 -19.58 -10.51
N GLU A 121 8.69 -18.99 -9.44
CA GLU A 121 9.96 -19.45 -8.88
C GLU A 121 9.87 -20.91 -8.42
N GLU A 122 8.75 -21.29 -7.81
CA GLU A 122 8.51 -22.66 -7.35
C GLU A 122 8.41 -23.64 -8.52
N LEU A 123 7.73 -23.27 -9.60
CA LEU A 123 7.73 -24.06 -10.84
C LEU A 123 9.15 -24.26 -11.38
N GLU A 124 9.98 -23.20 -11.40
CA GLU A 124 11.36 -23.29 -11.88
C GLU A 124 12.22 -24.18 -10.98
N ARG A 125 12.09 -24.06 -9.65
CA ARG A 125 12.77 -24.92 -8.68
C ARG A 125 12.39 -26.39 -8.88
N ASN A 126 11.09 -26.68 -9.04
CA ASN A 126 10.60 -28.04 -9.20
C ASN A 126 10.98 -28.63 -10.57
N ALA A 127 10.93 -27.83 -11.63
CA ALA A 127 11.39 -28.24 -12.96
C ALA A 127 12.88 -28.60 -12.95
N LYS A 128 13.71 -27.79 -12.30
CA LYS A 128 15.13 -28.08 -12.12
C LYS A 128 15.35 -29.39 -11.35
N ALA A 129 14.64 -29.59 -10.25
CA ALA A 129 14.72 -30.82 -9.46
C ALA A 129 14.29 -32.07 -10.27
N ALA A 130 13.36 -31.90 -11.21
CA ALA A 130 12.89 -32.93 -12.13
C ALA A 130 13.79 -33.12 -13.37
N GLY A 131 14.87 -32.33 -13.54
CA GLY A 131 15.74 -32.38 -14.71
C GLY A 131 15.13 -31.78 -15.99
N LEU A 132 14.15 -30.87 -15.85
CA LEU A 132 13.43 -30.22 -16.94
C LEU A 132 13.91 -28.79 -17.22
N GLU A 133 15.07 -28.37 -16.68
CA GLU A 133 15.54 -26.98 -16.75
C GLU A 133 15.77 -26.48 -18.19
N ASP A 134 16.20 -27.37 -19.09
CA ASP A 134 16.40 -27.09 -20.52
C ASP A 134 15.28 -27.68 -21.40
N ASP A 135 14.24 -28.29 -20.79
CA ASP A 135 13.15 -28.92 -21.54
C ASP A 135 12.21 -27.85 -22.11
N PRO A 136 11.93 -27.83 -23.43
CA PRO A 136 10.96 -26.91 -24.03
C PRO A 136 9.59 -26.94 -23.36
N PHE A 137 9.20 -28.08 -22.78
CA PHE A 137 7.97 -28.24 -22.02
C PHE A 137 7.87 -27.28 -20.82
N LEU A 138 9.00 -26.91 -20.20
CA LEU A 138 8.99 -25.92 -19.12
C LEU A 138 8.44 -24.57 -19.59
N ASN A 139 8.71 -24.16 -20.83
CA ASN A 139 8.16 -22.92 -21.39
C ASN A 139 6.65 -23.01 -21.62
N GLU A 140 6.14 -24.20 -21.96
CA GLU A 140 4.70 -24.46 -22.08
C GLU A 140 4.01 -24.37 -20.70
N LEU A 141 4.63 -24.93 -19.66
CA LEU A 141 4.16 -24.83 -18.28
C LEU A 141 4.15 -23.38 -17.79
N LYS A 142 5.23 -22.63 -18.02
CA LYS A 142 5.30 -21.19 -17.67
C LYS A 142 4.22 -20.38 -18.40
N SER A 143 4.02 -20.63 -19.69
CA SER A 143 2.98 -19.97 -20.48
C SER A 143 1.58 -20.30 -19.96
N THR A 144 1.34 -21.56 -19.60
CA THR A 144 0.08 -22.01 -19.00
C THR A 144 -0.15 -21.35 -17.65
N LEU A 145 0.88 -21.31 -16.80
CA LEU A 145 0.82 -20.68 -15.48
C LEU A 145 0.48 -19.18 -15.60
N LEU A 146 1.11 -18.47 -16.55
CA LEU A 146 0.80 -17.07 -16.85
C LEU A 146 -0.68 -16.85 -17.21
N LEU A 147 -1.24 -17.73 -18.06
CA LEU A 147 -2.65 -17.68 -18.45
C LEU A 147 -3.58 -17.98 -17.26
N MET A 148 -3.19 -18.91 -16.38
CA MET A 148 -3.95 -19.21 -15.17
C MET A 148 -3.93 -18.03 -14.18
N HIS A 149 -2.78 -17.38 -13.96
CA HIS A 149 -2.66 -16.17 -13.15
C HIS A 149 -3.56 -15.05 -13.68
N LYS A 150 -3.51 -14.78 -15.00
CA LYS A 150 -4.43 -13.83 -15.65
C LYS A 150 -5.90 -14.18 -15.36
N THR A 151 -6.26 -15.45 -15.50
CA THR A 151 -7.63 -15.91 -15.26
C THR A 151 -8.02 -15.75 -13.79
N ARG A 152 -7.11 -16.03 -12.85
CA ARG A 152 -7.31 -15.86 -11.41
C ARG A 152 -7.65 -14.41 -11.08
N ARG A 153 -6.86 -13.48 -11.60
CA ARG A 153 -7.10 -12.04 -11.43
C ARG A 153 -8.48 -11.63 -11.99
N LEU A 154 -8.89 -12.13 -13.15
CA LEU A 154 -10.22 -11.83 -13.71
C LEU A 154 -11.36 -12.39 -12.84
N ILE A 155 -11.25 -13.62 -12.35
CA ILE A 155 -12.27 -14.22 -11.47
C ILE A 155 -12.36 -13.42 -10.16
N SER A 156 -11.23 -13.06 -9.55
CA SER A 156 -11.19 -12.24 -8.34
C SER A 156 -11.79 -10.84 -8.54
N GLU A 157 -11.60 -10.23 -9.71
CA GLU A 157 -12.27 -8.97 -10.06
C GLU A 157 -13.80 -9.13 -10.09
N VAL A 158 -14.31 -10.21 -10.70
CA VAL A 158 -15.76 -10.49 -10.73
C VAL A 158 -16.33 -10.71 -9.33
N ILE A 159 -15.64 -11.49 -8.49
CA ILE A 159 -16.06 -11.73 -7.09
C ILE A 159 -16.15 -10.41 -6.32
N ARG A 160 -15.19 -9.51 -6.53
CA ARG A 160 -15.20 -8.17 -5.92
C ARG A 160 -16.40 -7.36 -6.40
N GLU A 161 -16.70 -7.36 -7.70
CA GLU A 161 -17.86 -6.66 -8.25
C GLU A 161 -19.20 -7.19 -7.74
N THR A 162 -19.34 -8.51 -7.59
CA THR A 162 -20.58 -9.10 -7.07
C THR A 162 -20.86 -8.65 -5.64
N LYS A 163 -19.82 -8.41 -4.83
CA LYS A 163 -19.96 -7.91 -3.44
C LYS A 163 -20.43 -6.45 -3.39
N ASP A 164 -20.00 -5.60 -4.33
CA ASP A 164 -20.27 -4.16 -4.31
C ASP A 164 -21.61 -3.74 -4.95
N LYS A 165 -22.19 -4.53 -5.87
CA LYS A 165 -23.43 -4.18 -6.59
C LYS A 165 -24.47 -5.31 -6.55
N PRO A 166 -25.38 -5.32 -5.56
CA PRO A 166 -26.34 -6.40 -5.42
C PRO A 166 -27.39 -6.35 -6.55
N ARG A 167 -27.43 -7.40 -7.38
CA ARG A 167 -28.68 -7.91 -7.97
C ARG A 167 -29.31 -8.88 -6.96
N GLY A 168 -30.59 -9.23 -7.11
CA GLY A 168 -31.39 -9.95 -6.10
C GLY A 168 -30.64 -11.03 -5.27
N LEU A 169 -30.87 -11.04 -3.95
CA LEU A 169 -30.06 -11.72 -2.93
C LEU A 169 -29.77 -13.22 -3.20
N LEU A 170 -30.77 -13.97 -3.68
CA LEU A 170 -30.69 -15.43 -3.88
C LEU A 170 -29.88 -15.82 -5.14
N ASP A 171 -29.98 -15.02 -6.21
CA ASP A 171 -29.21 -15.26 -7.45
C ASP A 171 -27.74 -14.86 -7.25
N MET A 172 -27.48 -13.89 -6.36
CA MET A 172 -26.14 -13.46 -5.98
C MET A 172 -25.37 -14.53 -5.21
N GLN A 173 -25.95 -15.13 -4.16
CA GLN A 173 -25.28 -16.17 -3.38
C GLN A 173 -24.86 -17.37 -4.24
N LYS A 174 -25.73 -17.83 -5.13
CA LYS A 174 -25.42 -18.92 -6.07
C LYS A 174 -24.33 -18.54 -7.08
N THR A 175 -24.29 -17.28 -7.52
CA THR A 175 -23.30 -16.79 -8.49
C THR A 175 -21.94 -16.59 -7.83
N GLU A 176 -21.92 -16.04 -6.61
CA GLU A 176 -20.72 -15.86 -5.80
C GLU A 176 -20.08 -17.21 -5.43
N GLU A 177 -20.86 -18.14 -4.88
CA GLU A 177 -20.40 -19.51 -4.57
C GLU A 177 -19.84 -20.20 -5.81
N SER A 178 -20.44 -19.98 -6.99
CA SER A 178 -19.93 -20.50 -8.26
C SER A 178 -18.58 -19.90 -8.65
N TRP A 179 -18.38 -18.59 -8.50
CA TRP A 179 -17.10 -17.95 -8.80
C TRP A 179 -16.00 -18.29 -7.79
N GLU A 180 -16.34 -18.37 -6.51
CA GLU A 180 -15.41 -18.82 -5.46
C GLU A 180 -14.97 -20.27 -5.69
N ASN A 181 -15.90 -21.16 -6.07
CA ASN A 181 -15.57 -22.53 -6.47
C ASN A 181 -14.66 -22.56 -7.71
N ARG A 182 -14.91 -21.71 -8.71
CA ARG A 182 -14.03 -21.59 -9.90
C ARG A 182 -12.64 -21.10 -9.52
N LEU A 183 -12.54 -20.12 -8.63
CA LEU A 183 -11.27 -19.61 -8.11
C LEU A 183 -10.50 -20.71 -7.37
N LYS A 184 -11.19 -21.47 -6.53
CA LYS A 184 -10.62 -22.63 -5.81
C LYS A 184 -10.07 -23.67 -6.78
N MET A 185 -10.89 -24.13 -7.73
CA MET A 185 -10.46 -25.11 -8.74
C MET A 185 -9.28 -24.60 -9.59
N LEU A 186 -9.26 -23.31 -9.91
CA LEU A 186 -8.16 -22.71 -10.65
C LEU A 186 -6.88 -22.71 -9.81
N ASN A 187 -6.95 -22.36 -8.53
CA ASN A 187 -5.81 -22.45 -7.62
C ASN A 187 -5.28 -23.88 -7.51
N GLU A 188 -6.15 -24.89 -7.40
CA GLU A 188 -5.72 -26.30 -7.38
C GLU A 188 -4.99 -26.70 -8.68
N ARG A 189 -5.46 -26.21 -9.84
CA ARG A 189 -4.78 -26.42 -11.12
C ARG A 189 -3.43 -25.72 -11.20
N ILE A 190 -3.33 -24.50 -10.66
CA ILE A 190 -2.05 -23.79 -10.54
C ILE A 190 -1.07 -24.62 -9.72
N GLN A 191 -1.50 -25.12 -8.55
CA GLN A 191 -0.63 -25.96 -7.72
C GLN A 191 -0.22 -27.26 -8.42
N THR A 192 -1.11 -27.86 -9.22
CA THR A 192 -0.77 -29.04 -10.04
C THR A 192 0.38 -28.75 -11.00
N ILE A 193 0.38 -27.58 -11.64
CA ILE A 193 1.46 -27.15 -12.54
C ILE A 193 2.73 -26.82 -11.75
N VAL A 194 2.62 -26.00 -10.72
CA VAL A 194 3.76 -25.51 -9.91
C VAL A 194 4.54 -26.66 -9.28
N TYR A 195 3.85 -27.69 -8.80
CA TYR A 195 4.46 -28.87 -8.18
C TYR A 195 4.64 -30.05 -9.13
N LEU A 196 4.38 -29.87 -10.43
CA LEU A 196 4.48 -30.93 -11.45
C LEU A 196 3.70 -32.20 -11.08
N LEU A 197 2.59 -32.05 -10.37
CA LEU A 197 1.77 -33.17 -9.93
C LEU A 197 1.08 -33.78 -11.15
N LYS A 198 1.21 -35.11 -11.32
CA LYS A 198 0.39 -35.83 -12.29
C LYS A 198 -1.04 -35.90 -11.75
N LYS A 199 -2.03 -35.63 -12.61
CA LYS A 199 -3.42 -35.98 -12.30
C LYS A 199 -3.55 -37.50 -12.45
N GLU A 200 -3.85 -38.18 -11.34
CA GLU A 200 -4.30 -39.57 -11.32
C GLU A 200 -5.72 -39.70 -11.91
#